data_AF-A0AAP5Y5U9-F1
#
_entry.id   AF-A0AAP5Y5U9-F1
#
_cell.length_a   1.000
_cell.length_b   1.000
_cell.length_c   1.000
_cell.angle_alpha   90.00
_cell.angle_beta   90.00
_cell.angle_gamma   90.00
#
_symmetry.space_group_name_H-M   'P 1'
#
loop_
_entity.id
_entity.type
_entity.pdbx_description
1 polymer ?
#
loop_
_entity_poly.entity_id
_entity_poly.type
_entity_poly.pdbx_seq_one_letter_code
_entity_poly.pdbx_strand_id
1 'polypeptide(L)'
;MSEQFFPQLFQTSSEITPYLHGDIGEIGQEAIHIENDINPIIQGLYQQISEAHPEAGKAYWLTRTWDLLCWQPVYVAFISIYGYHTLPNIREIAQHLKPCFVSGYRFADEAHIHGEPEALIKEAGRQIRELFDFYQQEMSQWTRIRPGFTHQLMSDGIMACLIRLQQRFPQMTNSTLQEHAVLWLSAMGLDVDNSRSLHETESDQPLKLVRKSCCLVYKCEGRKLCADCPRLEENRQLMSKKVLN
;
A
#
# COMPACT_ATOMS: atom_id res chain seq x y z
N MET A 1 21.98 18.86 -8.25
CA MET A 1 22.59 17.63 -7.71
C MET A 1 21.55 16.52 -7.75
N SER A 2 21.24 15.98 -8.94
CA SER A 2 20.15 15.00 -9.15
C SER A 2 20.61 13.75 -9.92
N GLU A 3 21.90 13.40 -9.87
CA GLU A 3 22.43 12.21 -10.58
C GLU A 3 22.38 10.93 -9.73
N GLN A 4 21.78 10.94 -8.52
CA GLN A 4 21.83 9.81 -7.59
C GLN A 4 20.48 9.38 -7.01
N PHE A 5 19.35 10.00 -7.40
CA PHE A 5 18.05 9.71 -6.78
C PHE A 5 17.64 8.23 -6.93
N PHE A 6 17.59 7.70 -8.16
CA PHE A 6 17.17 6.32 -8.39
C PHE A 6 18.10 5.28 -7.75
N PRO A 7 19.45 5.36 -7.89
CA PRO A 7 20.35 4.47 -7.15
C PRO A 7 20.10 4.46 -5.64
N GLN A 8 19.87 5.63 -5.02
CA GLN A 8 19.57 5.74 -3.60
C GLN A 8 18.21 5.13 -3.26
N LEU A 9 17.17 5.44 -4.05
CA LEU A 9 15.84 4.87 -3.89
C LEU A 9 15.88 3.34 -3.94
N PHE A 10 16.58 2.75 -4.91
CA PHE A 10 16.68 1.30 -5.07
C PHE A 10 17.43 0.63 -3.91
N GLN A 11 18.51 1.27 -3.45
CA GLN A 11 19.26 0.81 -2.29
C GLN A 11 18.37 0.80 -1.03
N THR A 12 17.76 1.94 -0.69
CA THR A 12 16.93 2.05 0.51
C THR A 12 15.66 1.20 0.44
N SER A 13 15.08 1.02 -0.74
CA SER A 13 13.97 0.08 -0.95
C SER A 13 14.37 -1.35 -0.59
N SER A 14 15.56 -1.78 -1.02
CA SER A 14 16.10 -3.12 -0.74
C SER A 14 16.46 -3.31 0.74
N GLU A 15 16.93 -2.26 1.42
CA GLU A 15 17.22 -2.27 2.86
C GLU A 15 15.94 -2.43 3.71
N ILE A 16 14.82 -1.88 3.25
CA ILE A 16 13.51 -2.04 3.93
C ILE A 16 13.00 -3.46 3.78
N THR A 17 13.11 -4.04 2.58
CA THR A 17 12.79 -5.45 2.35
C THR A 17 13.44 -5.95 1.06
N PRO A 18 13.98 -7.20 1.05
CA PRO A 18 14.58 -7.77 -0.16
C PRO A 18 13.56 -7.95 -1.31
N TYR A 19 12.27 -7.84 -1.03
CA TYR A 19 11.23 -7.95 -2.04
C TYR A 19 10.98 -6.65 -2.84
N LEU A 20 11.56 -5.53 -2.41
CA LEU A 20 11.38 -4.19 -2.99
C LEU A 20 12.67 -3.73 -3.71
N HIS A 21 13.29 -4.61 -4.49
CA HIS A 21 14.39 -4.22 -5.37
C HIS A 21 13.85 -3.46 -6.59
N GLY A 22 14.55 -2.40 -6.99
CA GLY A 22 14.16 -1.55 -8.11
C GLY A 22 15.26 -1.47 -9.18
N ASP A 23 14.87 -1.24 -10.42
CA ASP A 23 15.78 -0.89 -11.51
C ASP A 23 15.12 0.05 -12.54
N ILE A 24 15.90 0.44 -13.56
CA ILE A 24 15.44 1.22 -14.71
C ILE A 24 15.71 0.42 -15.97
N GLY A 25 14.75 0.38 -16.88
CA GLY A 25 14.94 -0.22 -18.20
C GLY A 25 13.63 -0.48 -18.92
N GLU A 26 13.73 -1.22 -20.02
CA GLU A 26 12.56 -1.61 -20.82
C GLU A 26 11.57 -2.44 -19.98
N ILE A 27 10.29 -2.10 -20.11
CA ILE A 27 9.18 -2.80 -19.45
C ILE A 27 8.69 -3.90 -20.40
N GLY A 28 8.90 -5.16 -19.99
CA GLY A 28 8.43 -6.32 -20.75
C GLY A 28 6.92 -6.56 -20.61
N GLN A 29 6.34 -7.29 -21.56
CA GLN A 29 4.91 -7.64 -21.60
C GLN A 29 4.45 -8.51 -20.43
N GLU A 30 5.36 -9.27 -19.82
CA GLU A 30 5.09 -10.13 -18.65
C GLU A 30 5.07 -9.35 -17.32
N ALA A 31 5.31 -8.04 -17.34
CA ALA A 31 5.25 -7.19 -16.15
C ALA A 31 3.81 -6.71 -15.90
N ILE A 32 3.48 -6.51 -14.63
CA ILE A 32 2.25 -5.82 -14.25
C ILE A 32 2.51 -4.33 -14.48
N HIS A 33 2.01 -3.80 -15.60
CA HIS A 33 2.15 -2.41 -16.02
C HIS A 33 0.84 -1.91 -16.63
N ILE A 34 0.57 -0.61 -16.52
CA ILE A 34 -0.73 -0.02 -16.93
C ILE A 34 -0.98 -0.08 -18.45
N GLU A 35 0.07 -0.21 -19.25
CA GLU A 35 -0.03 -0.35 -20.71
C GLU A 35 -0.05 -1.82 -21.18
N ASN A 36 0.13 -2.78 -20.28
CA ASN A 36 0.12 -4.21 -20.62
C ASN A 36 -1.27 -4.82 -20.38
N ASP A 37 -1.57 -5.95 -21.05
CA ASP A 37 -2.68 -6.83 -20.65
C ASP A 37 -2.29 -7.62 -19.40
N ILE A 38 -2.68 -7.11 -18.23
CA ILE A 38 -2.32 -7.72 -16.95
C ILE A 38 -3.30 -8.80 -16.49
N ASN A 39 -4.43 -9.02 -17.18
CA ASN A 39 -5.46 -9.96 -16.74
C ASN A 39 -4.95 -11.40 -16.56
N PRO A 40 -4.20 -11.98 -17.53
CA PRO A 40 -3.65 -13.32 -17.35
C PRO A 40 -2.72 -13.41 -16.15
N ILE A 41 -1.93 -12.36 -15.91
CA ILE A 41 -0.95 -12.27 -14.83
C ILE A 41 -1.64 -12.25 -13.46
N ILE A 42 -2.63 -11.36 -13.28
CA ILE A 42 -3.36 -11.22 -12.00
C ILE A 42 -4.28 -12.42 -11.72
N GLN A 43 -4.87 -13.02 -12.75
CA GLN A 43 -5.65 -14.27 -12.60
C GLN A 43 -4.74 -15.43 -12.18
N GLY A 44 -3.56 -15.52 -12.79
CA GLY A 44 -2.53 -16.50 -12.41
C GLY A 44 -2.09 -16.34 -10.95
N LEU A 45 -1.88 -15.11 -10.49
CA LEU A 45 -1.58 -14.83 -9.08
C LEU A 45 -2.72 -15.26 -8.15
N TYR A 46 -3.96 -14.91 -8.48
CA TYR A 46 -5.15 -15.32 -7.71
C TYR A 46 -5.27 -16.85 -7.62
N GLN A 47 -5.07 -17.55 -8.74
CA GLN A 47 -5.12 -19.00 -8.80
C GLN A 47 -4.03 -19.64 -7.93
N GLN A 48 -2.79 -19.18 -8.04
CA GLN A 48 -1.68 -19.67 -7.21
C GLN A 48 -1.96 -19.50 -5.71
N ILE A 49 -2.51 -18.35 -5.31
CA ILE A 49 -2.91 -18.11 -3.90
C ILE A 49 -4.03 -19.08 -3.49
N SER A 50 -4.98 -19.36 -4.37
CA SER A 50 -6.07 -20.29 -4.09
C SER A 50 -5.61 -21.74 -3.92
N GLU A 51 -4.62 -22.15 -4.69
CA GLU A 51 -4.00 -23.48 -4.62
C GLU A 51 -3.11 -23.62 -3.39
N ALA A 52 -2.39 -22.56 -3.01
CA ALA A 52 -1.54 -22.55 -1.82
C ALA A 52 -2.34 -22.50 -0.51
N HIS A 53 -3.52 -21.86 -0.52
CA HIS A 53 -4.35 -21.64 0.68
C HIS A 53 -5.83 -21.94 0.44
N PRO A 54 -6.20 -23.17 0.03
CA PRO A 54 -7.58 -23.53 -0.29
C PRO A 54 -8.54 -23.35 0.91
N GLU A 55 -8.03 -23.51 2.14
CA GLU A 55 -8.76 -23.38 3.40
C GLU A 55 -9.22 -21.94 3.69
N ALA A 56 -8.51 -20.95 3.17
CA ALA A 56 -8.76 -19.54 3.49
C ALA A 56 -9.95 -18.95 2.70
N GLY A 57 -10.26 -19.55 1.55
CA GLY A 57 -11.41 -19.26 0.71
C GLY A 57 -11.30 -17.96 -0.11
N LYS A 58 -12.22 -17.82 -1.07
CA LYS A 58 -12.25 -16.74 -2.10
C LYS A 58 -12.04 -15.33 -1.56
N ALA A 59 -12.61 -15.01 -0.40
CA ALA A 59 -12.47 -13.69 0.19
C ALA A 59 -11.01 -13.39 0.56
N TYR A 60 -10.26 -14.36 1.10
CA TYR A 60 -8.84 -14.18 1.38
C TYR A 60 -8.03 -14.08 0.08
N TRP A 61 -8.28 -14.96 -0.91
CA TRP A 61 -7.55 -14.94 -2.18
C TRP A 61 -7.69 -13.60 -2.89
N LEU A 62 -8.91 -13.04 -2.90
CA LEU A 62 -9.19 -11.72 -3.48
C LEU A 62 -8.45 -10.61 -2.71
N THR A 63 -8.60 -10.54 -1.39
CA THR A 63 -7.91 -9.53 -0.57
C THR A 63 -6.41 -9.62 -0.73
N ARG A 64 -5.85 -10.83 -0.73
CA ARG A 64 -4.40 -11.04 -0.84
C ARG A 64 -3.87 -10.66 -2.22
N THR A 65 -4.60 -10.98 -3.28
CA THR A 65 -4.23 -10.56 -4.64
C THR A 65 -4.19 -9.04 -4.72
N TRP A 66 -5.23 -8.37 -4.23
CA TRP A 66 -5.30 -6.90 -4.18
C TRP A 66 -4.14 -6.30 -3.38
N ASP A 67 -3.91 -6.77 -2.15
CA ASP A 67 -2.83 -6.26 -1.28
C ASP A 67 -1.45 -6.42 -1.94
N LEU A 68 -1.25 -7.51 -2.70
CA LEU A 68 0.00 -7.76 -3.43
C LEU A 68 0.18 -6.85 -4.64
N LEU A 69 -0.89 -6.43 -5.33
CA LEU A 69 -0.78 -5.46 -6.42
C LEU A 69 -0.45 -4.05 -5.90
N CYS A 70 -0.94 -3.72 -4.70
CA CYS A 70 -0.91 -2.35 -4.19
C CYS A 70 0.31 -2.02 -3.33
N TRP A 71 1.00 -3.00 -2.73
CA TRP A 71 2.00 -2.68 -1.70
C TRP A 71 3.25 -1.97 -2.24
N GLN A 72 3.81 -2.38 -3.40
CA GLN A 72 5.06 -1.75 -3.90
C GLN A 72 4.86 -0.28 -4.28
N PRO A 73 3.83 0.11 -5.05
CA PRO A 73 3.62 1.51 -5.42
C PRO A 73 3.51 2.42 -4.19
N VAL A 74 2.80 1.97 -3.13
CA VAL A 74 2.70 2.74 -1.88
C VAL A 74 4.06 2.84 -1.18
N TYR A 75 4.78 1.73 -1.03
CA TYR A 75 6.07 1.75 -0.31
C TYR A 75 7.09 2.62 -1.04
N VAL A 76 7.20 2.50 -2.37
CA VAL A 76 8.12 3.31 -3.18
C VAL A 76 7.77 4.79 -3.07
N ALA A 77 6.49 5.16 -3.15
CA ALA A 77 6.07 6.55 -2.97
C ALA A 77 6.45 7.10 -1.58
N PHE A 78 6.23 6.32 -0.51
CA PHE A 78 6.58 6.74 0.85
C PHE A 78 8.09 6.91 1.03
N ILE A 79 8.89 5.94 0.57
CA ILE A 79 10.36 6.02 0.65
C ILE A 79 10.86 7.24 -0.11
N SER A 80 10.32 7.45 -1.32
CA SER A 80 10.71 8.54 -2.20
C SER A 80 10.41 9.92 -1.58
N ILE A 81 9.18 10.12 -1.11
CA ILE A 81 8.72 11.42 -0.59
C ILE A 81 9.43 11.75 0.72
N TYR A 82 9.39 10.84 1.69
CA TYR A 82 9.88 11.12 3.03
C TYR A 82 11.39 10.94 3.19
N GLY A 83 12.02 10.12 2.33
CA GLY A 83 13.46 9.93 2.32
C GLY A 83 14.22 10.94 1.46
N TYR A 84 13.63 11.36 0.33
CA TYR A 84 14.36 12.10 -0.71
C TYR A 84 13.64 13.35 -1.22
N HIS A 85 12.45 13.67 -0.70
CA HIS A 85 11.65 14.83 -1.13
C HIS A 85 11.45 14.83 -2.66
N THR A 86 11.28 13.63 -3.21
CA THR A 86 11.21 13.37 -4.64
C THR A 86 10.08 12.38 -4.91
N LEU A 87 9.52 12.36 -6.12
CA LEU A 87 8.50 11.40 -6.54
C LEU A 87 8.78 10.95 -7.99
N PRO A 88 9.09 9.66 -8.23
CA PRO A 88 9.11 9.10 -9.57
C PRO A 88 7.67 8.91 -10.07
N ASN A 89 7.50 8.59 -11.35
CA ASN A 89 6.17 8.33 -11.92
C ASN A 89 5.61 6.98 -11.42
N ILE A 90 4.94 7.00 -10.26
CA ILE A 90 4.33 5.83 -9.62
C ILE A 90 3.22 5.23 -10.47
N ARG A 91 2.54 6.02 -11.32
CA ARG A 91 1.49 5.51 -12.21
C ARG A 91 2.06 4.50 -13.22
N GLU A 92 3.28 4.73 -13.70
CA GLU A 92 3.98 3.90 -14.70
C GLU A 92 4.93 2.88 -14.04
N ILE A 93 4.74 2.56 -12.76
CA ILE A 93 5.57 1.54 -12.10
C ILE A 93 5.22 0.16 -12.66
N ALA A 94 6.23 -0.54 -13.19
CA ALA A 94 6.11 -1.95 -13.52
C ALA A 94 6.42 -2.79 -12.28
N GLN A 95 5.66 -3.86 -12.07
CA GLN A 95 5.88 -4.83 -11.00
C GLN A 95 6.10 -6.23 -11.56
N HIS A 96 6.87 -7.05 -10.85
CA HIS A 96 7.18 -8.42 -11.27
C HIS A 96 6.57 -9.48 -10.35
N LEU A 97 6.31 -10.66 -10.90
CA LEU A 97 5.80 -11.80 -10.14
C LEU A 97 6.90 -12.76 -9.73
N LYS A 98 6.72 -13.27 -8.52
CA LYS A 98 7.26 -14.55 -8.02
C LYS A 98 6.07 -15.45 -7.67
N PRO A 99 6.28 -16.77 -7.46
CA PRO A 99 5.19 -17.64 -7.05
C PRO A 99 4.42 -17.09 -5.84
N CYS A 100 3.11 -16.92 -5.99
CA CYS A 100 2.21 -16.34 -4.97
C CYS A 100 2.57 -14.93 -4.45
N PHE A 101 3.41 -14.16 -5.15
CA PHE A 101 3.92 -12.90 -4.61
C PHE A 101 4.32 -11.88 -5.68
N VAL A 102 4.08 -10.60 -5.43
CA VAL A 102 4.54 -9.49 -6.27
C VAL A 102 5.82 -8.92 -5.65
N SER A 103 6.93 -8.90 -6.38
CA SER A 103 8.25 -8.48 -5.90
C SER A 103 9.14 -8.00 -7.03
N GLY A 104 9.90 -6.95 -6.77
CA GLY A 104 10.68 -6.24 -7.78
C GLY A 104 9.83 -5.21 -8.51
N TYR A 105 10.39 -4.03 -8.77
CA TYR A 105 9.75 -2.99 -9.56
C TYR A 105 10.72 -2.37 -10.56
N ARG A 106 10.17 -1.77 -11.61
CA ARG A 106 10.94 -1.12 -12.67
C ARG A 106 10.29 0.19 -13.10
N PHE A 107 11.11 1.19 -13.40
CA PHE A 107 10.69 2.39 -14.11
C PHE A 107 11.27 2.38 -15.54
N ALA A 108 10.54 2.94 -16.49
CA ALA A 108 11.00 3.04 -17.88
C ALA A 108 12.13 4.06 -18.06
N ASP A 109 12.11 5.13 -17.26
CA ASP A 109 13.05 6.23 -17.34
C ASP A 109 13.33 6.84 -15.95
N GLU A 110 14.13 7.92 -15.94
CA GLU A 110 14.49 8.67 -14.75
C GLU A 110 13.58 9.88 -14.48
N ALA A 111 12.36 9.93 -15.04
CA ALA A 111 11.45 11.05 -14.80
C ALA A 111 11.00 11.08 -13.34
N HIS A 112 11.22 12.24 -12.69
CA HIS A 112 10.81 12.48 -11.31
C HIS A 112 10.56 13.97 -11.07
N ILE A 113 9.82 14.26 -10.00
CA ILE A 113 9.60 15.62 -9.49
C ILE A 113 10.19 15.77 -8.11
N HIS A 114 10.72 16.95 -7.80
CA HIS A 114 11.21 17.32 -6.48
C HIS A 114 10.27 18.34 -5.84
N GLY A 115 10.11 18.30 -4.51
CA GLY A 115 9.28 19.26 -3.81
C GLY A 115 9.04 18.93 -2.34
N GLU A 116 8.24 19.78 -1.70
CA GLU A 116 7.85 19.57 -0.31
C GLU A 116 6.90 18.36 -0.17
N PRO A 117 6.97 17.61 0.95
CA PRO A 117 6.17 16.41 1.16
C PRO A 117 4.68 16.59 0.87
N GLU A 118 4.07 17.70 1.28
CA GLU A 118 2.63 17.95 1.09
C GLU A 118 2.25 18.10 -0.38
N ALA A 119 3.13 18.67 -1.21
CA ALA A 119 2.91 18.78 -2.65
C ALA A 119 3.09 17.41 -3.32
N LEU A 120 4.12 16.65 -2.91
CA LEU A 120 4.38 15.33 -3.45
C LEU A 120 3.32 14.31 -3.05
N ILE A 121 2.76 14.38 -1.83
CA ILE A 121 1.66 13.53 -1.38
C ILE A 121 0.42 13.73 -2.26
N LYS A 122 0.11 14.97 -2.65
CA LYS A 122 -1.02 15.25 -3.54
C LYS A 122 -0.85 14.58 -4.90
N GLU A 123 0.34 14.70 -5.49
CA GLU A 123 0.62 14.11 -6.79
C GLU A 123 0.71 12.57 -6.71
N ALA A 124 1.38 12.03 -5.70
CA ALA A 124 1.47 10.59 -5.49
C ALA A 124 0.10 9.97 -5.21
N GLY A 125 -0.75 10.63 -4.42
CA GLY A 125 -2.12 10.16 -4.15
C GLY A 125 -2.95 10.08 -5.43
N ARG A 126 -2.82 11.06 -6.34
CA ARG A 126 -3.46 11.02 -7.66
C ARG A 126 -2.95 9.84 -8.50
N GLN A 127 -1.62 9.69 -8.63
CA GLN A 127 -1.01 8.62 -9.43
C GLN A 127 -1.34 7.21 -8.90
N ILE A 128 -1.26 7.02 -7.59
CA ILE A 128 -1.62 5.76 -6.93
C ILE A 128 -3.10 5.46 -7.12
N ARG A 129 -3.96 6.47 -7.01
CA ARG A 129 -5.40 6.31 -7.22
C ARG A 129 -5.71 5.85 -8.64
N GLU A 130 -5.10 6.47 -9.64
CA GLU A 130 -5.26 6.08 -11.05
C GLU A 130 -4.78 4.65 -11.30
N LEU A 131 -3.61 4.29 -10.78
CA LEU A 131 -3.06 2.95 -10.91
C LEU A 131 -3.95 1.88 -10.25
N PHE A 132 -4.48 2.16 -9.06
CA PHE A 132 -5.30 1.19 -8.36
C PHE A 132 -6.72 1.10 -8.92
N ASP A 133 -7.28 2.19 -9.45
CA ASP A 133 -8.53 2.14 -10.20
C ASP A 133 -8.36 1.26 -11.45
N PHE A 134 -7.22 1.35 -12.15
CA PHE A 134 -6.88 0.43 -13.24
C PHE A 134 -6.83 -1.03 -12.75
N TYR A 135 -6.08 -1.35 -11.69
CA TYR A 135 -6.05 -2.72 -11.14
C TYR A 135 -7.45 -3.23 -10.77
N GLN A 136 -8.29 -2.38 -10.19
CA GLN A 136 -9.65 -2.74 -9.85
C GLN A 136 -10.49 -3.05 -11.11
N GLN A 137 -10.37 -2.23 -12.15
CA GLN A 137 -11.07 -2.43 -13.43
C GLN A 137 -10.68 -3.77 -14.05
N GLU A 138 -9.38 -4.07 -14.11
CA GLU A 138 -8.87 -5.34 -14.63
C GLU A 138 -9.40 -6.54 -13.83
N MET A 139 -9.29 -6.51 -12.50
CA MET A 139 -9.85 -7.57 -11.65
C MET A 139 -11.39 -7.71 -11.80
N SER A 140 -12.10 -6.60 -12.03
CA SER A 140 -13.56 -6.60 -12.17
C SER A 140 -14.07 -7.36 -13.40
N GLN A 141 -13.20 -7.64 -14.38
CA GLN A 141 -13.57 -8.38 -15.57
C GLN A 141 -13.90 -9.86 -15.27
N TRP A 142 -13.31 -10.44 -14.23
CA TRP A 142 -13.42 -11.88 -13.92
C TRP A 142 -13.80 -12.18 -12.47
N THR A 143 -13.77 -11.21 -11.56
CA THR A 143 -14.26 -11.38 -10.19
C THR A 143 -14.97 -10.13 -9.67
N ARG A 144 -15.92 -10.33 -8.75
CA ARG A 144 -16.63 -9.21 -8.14
C ARG A 144 -15.75 -8.52 -7.09
N ILE A 145 -15.22 -7.35 -7.43
CA ILE A 145 -14.48 -6.49 -6.51
C ILE A 145 -15.15 -5.11 -6.42
N ARG A 146 -15.62 -4.74 -5.22
CA ARG A 146 -16.42 -3.51 -5.05
C ARG A 146 -15.51 -2.32 -4.71
N PRO A 147 -15.76 -1.12 -5.26
CA PRO A 147 -14.96 0.08 -4.95
C PRO A 147 -14.87 0.37 -3.45
N GLY A 148 -15.99 0.27 -2.72
CA GLY A 148 -15.97 0.51 -1.27
C GLY A 148 -15.06 -0.46 -0.48
N PHE A 149 -14.87 -1.68 -0.99
CA PHE A 149 -13.96 -2.64 -0.38
C PHE A 149 -12.49 -2.28 -0.66
N THR A 150 -12.15 -1.97 -1.92
CA THR A 150 -10.80 -1.58 -2.29
C THR A 150 -10.40 -0.25 -1.68
N HIS A 151 -11.28 0.76 -1.67
CA HIS A 151 -11.06 2.04 -0.99
C HIS A 151 -10.69 1.86 0.47
N GLN A 152 -11.38 0.97 1.20
CA GLN A 152 -11.05 0.72 2.61
C GLN A 152 -9.69 0.05 2.78
N LEU A 153 -9.34 -0.92 1.91
CA LEU A 153 -8.01 -1.54 1.91
C LEU A 153 -6.91 -0.52 1.58
N MET A 154 -7.14 0.36 0.62
CA MET A 154 -6.23 1.46 0.29
C MET A 154 -6.00 2.36 1.51
N SER A 155 -7.08 2.83 2.15
CA SER A 155 -6.98 3.66 3.35
C SER A 155 -6.17 2.98 4.44
N ASP A 156 -6.48 1.73 4.77
CA ASP A 156 -5.75 0.97 5.79
C ASP A 156 -4.27 0.77 5.41
N GLY A 157 -3.97 0.57 4.13
CA GLY A 157 -2.60 0.43 3.60
C GLY A 157 -1.78 1.70 3.77
N ILE A 158 -2.35 2.87 3.46
CA ILE A 158 -1.70 4.18 3.70
C ILE A 158 -1.43 4.39 5.18
N MET A 159 -2.42 4.13 6.05
CA MET A 159 -2.24 4.28 7.50
C MET A 159 -1.15 3.35 8.04
N ALA A 160 -1.08 2.12 7.53
CA ALA A 160 -0.02 1.18 7.89
C ALA A 160 1.37 1.68 7.47
N CYS A 161 1.49 2.34 6.30
CA CYS A 161 2.75 2.92 5.85
C CYS A 161 3.14 4.13 6.69
N LEU A 162 2.19 4.98 7.09
CA LEU A 162 2.45 6.10 8.01
C LEU A 162 2.97 5.63 9.37
N ILE A 163 2.38 4.60 9.98
CA ILE A 163 2.90 4.05 11.24
C ILE A 163 4.33 3.51 11.07
N ARG A 164 4.63 2.81 9.97
CA ARG A 164 5.98 2.31 9.70
C ARG A 164 6.98 3.45 9.49
N LEU A 165 6.55 4.51 8.83
CA LEU A 165 7.34 5.71 8.63
C LEU A 165 7.72 6.37 9.96
N GLN A 166 6.77 6.49 10.89
CA GLN A 166 7.03 7.03 12.23
C GLN A 166 8.08 6.22 12.99
N GLN A 167 8.06 4.88 12.86
CA GLN A 167 9.07 4.01 13.47
C GLN A 167 10.49 4.24 12.90
N ARG A 168 10.59 4.65 11.63
CA ARG A 168 11.86 4.90 10.95
C ARG A 168 12.37 6.33 11.12
N PHE A 169 11.44 7.29 11.28
CA PHE A 169 11.69 8.72 11.38
C PHE A 169 11.00 9.28 12.64
N PRO A 170 11.60 9.11 13.83
CA PRO A 170 11.00 9.52 15.11
C PRO A 170 10.69 11.01 15.23
N GLN A 171 11.27 11.86 14.36
CA GLN A 171 10.93 13.28 14.28
C GLN A 171 9.50 13.53 13.77
N MET A 172 8.84 12.52 13.17
CA MET A 172 7.44 12.60 12.80
C MET A 172 6.54 12.49 14.04
N THR A 173 6.09 13.65 14.51
CA THR A 173 5.16 13.73 15.64
C THR A 173 3.80 13.11 15.29
N ASN A 174 3.04 12.73 16.32
CA ASN A 174 1.66 12.23 16.14
C ASN A 174 0.78 13.25 15.38
N SER A 175 0.96 14.56 15.62
CA SER A 175 0.22 15.62 14.91
C SER A 175 0.52 15.61 13.42
N THR A 176 1.81 15.62 13.07
CA THR A 176 2.25 15.57 11.66
C THR A 176 1.75 14.32 10.96
N LEU A 177 1.75 13.18 11.66
CA LEU A 177 1.25 11.93 11.09
C LEU A 177 -0.26 11.97 10.80
N GLN A 178 -1.05 12.57 11.69
CA GLN A 178 -2.49 12.76 11.48
C GLN A 178 -2.77 13.72 10.32
N GLU A 179 -2.03 14.82 10.21
CA GLU A 179 -2.12 15.76 9.09
C GLU A 179 -1.81 15.05 7.76
N HIS A 180 -0.72 14.29 7.71
CA HIS A 180 -0.35 13.51 6.53
C HIS A 180 -1.37 12.41 6.21
N ALA A 181 -1.99 11.78 7.23
CA ALA A 181 -3.07 10.82 7.02
C ALA A 181 -4.25 11.45 6.26
N VAL A 182 -4.67 12.64 6.67
CA VAL A 182 -5.74 13.39 6.00
C VAL A 182 -5.32 13.81 4.59
N LEU A 183 -4.08 14.27 4.40
CA LEU A 183 -3.56 14.66 3.08
C LEU A 183 -3.54 13.48 2.10
N TRP A 184 -3.04 12.31 2.51
CA TRP A 184 -3.04 11.12 1.66
C TRP A 184 -4.45 10.67 1.29
N LEU A 185 -5.35 10.58 2.27
CA LEU A 185 -6.74 10.18 2.01
C LEU A 185 -7.43 11.15 1.06
N SER A 186 -7.24 12.46 1.26
CA SER A 186 -7.80 13.50 0.38
C SER A 186 -7.24 13.41 -1.03
N ALA A 187 -5.91 13.23 -1.17
CA ALA A 187 -5.23 13.13 -2.46
C ALA A 187 -5.69 11.91 -3.28
N MET A 188 -6.04 10.81 -2.61
CA MET A 188 -6.57 9.61 -3.25
C MET A 188 -8.09 9.64 -3.46
N GLY A 189 -8.78 10.72 -3.05
CA GLY A 189 -10.25 10.80 -3.10
C GLY A 189 -10.93 9.74 -2.21
N LEU A 190 -10.35 9.44 -1.05
CA LEU A 190 -10.86 8.51 -0.05
C LEU A 190 -11.50 9.26 1.13
N ASP A 191 -12.28 8.54 1.93
CA ASP A 191 -12.92 9.10 3.12
C ASP A 191 -11.87 9.49 4.16
N VAL A 192 -11.76 10.79 4.45
CA VAL A 192 -10.81 11.34 5.42
C VAL A 192 -11.09 10.87 6.84
N ASP A 193 -12.32 10.43 7.17
CA ASP A 193 -12.65 9.83 8.47
C ASP A 193 -11.98 8.46 8.67
N ASN A 194 -11.34 7.90 7.64
CA ASN A 194 -10.46 6.74 7.81
C ASN A 194 -9.16 7.07 8.55
N SER A 195 -8.75 8.34 8.65
CA SER A 195 -7.63 8.78 9.50
C SER A 195 -7.85 8.44 10.99
N ARG A 196 -9.12 8.32 11.42
CA ARG A 196 -9.50 7.96 12.79
C ARG A 196 -9.15 6.51 13.18
N SER A 197 -8.67 5.71 12.24
CA SER A 197 -8.07 4.40 12.49
C SER A 197 -6.70 4.48 13.18
N LEU A 198 -6.11 5.68 13.23
CA LEU A 198 -4.94 5.98 14.04
C LEU A 198 -5.41 6.44 15.43
N HIS A 199 -5.07 5.63 16.43
CA HIS A 199 -5.48 5.85 17.82
C HIS A 199 -4.29 6.32 18.65
N GLU A 200 -4.50 7.38 19.41
CA GLU A 200 -3.61 7.72 20.53
C GLU A 200 -3.66 6.60 21.57
N THR A 201 -2.50 6.31 22.15
CA THR A 201 -2.36 5.32 23.22
C THR A 201 -2.11 6.07 24.53
N GLU A 202 -0.86 6.27 24.89
CA GLU A 202 -0.41 7.07 26.03
C GLU A 202 0.34 8.32 25.54
N SER A 203 0.49 9.32 26.41
CA SER A 203 1.30 10.50 26.10
C SER A 203 2.72 10.06 25.72
N ASP A 204 3.23 10.60 24.62
CA ASP A 204 4.59 10.33 24.09
C ASP A 204 4.80 8.94 23.44
N GLN A 205 3.73 8.17 23.22
CA GLN A 205 3.79 6.91 22.45
C GLN A 205 3.36 7.11 20.98
N PRO A 206 3.93 6.31 20.04
CA PRO A 206 3.47 6.27 18.66
C PRO A 206 1.98 5.96 18.54
N LEU A 207 1.35 6.42 17.46
CA LEU A 207 -0.04 6.10 17.19
C LEU A 207 -0.21 4.58 16.97
N LYS A 208 -1.30 4.01 17.48
CA LYS A 208 -1.70 2.62 17.20
C LYS A 208 -2.67 2.61 16.02
N LEU A 209 -2.35 1.86 14.97
CA LEU A 209 -3.30 1.55 13.91
C LEU A 209 -4.27 0.43 14.34
N VAL A 210 -5.56 0.66 14.14
CA VAL A 210 -6.57 -0.39 14.04
C VAL A 210 -7.24 -0.28 12.67
N ARG A 211 -6.96 -1.25 11.80
CA ARG A 211 -7.54 -1.29 10.45
C ARG A 211 -9.05 -1.43 10.52
N LYS A 212 -9.76 -0.86 9.55
CA LYS A 212 -11.22 -1.11 9.41
C LYS A 212 -11.50 -2.36 8.57
N SER A 213 -10.57 -2.80 7.74
CA SER A 213 -10.62 -4.04 6.96
C SER A 213 -9.84 -5.18 7.63
N CYS A 214 -10.21 -6.42 7.27
CA CYS A 214 -9.48 -7.62 7.68
C CYS A 214 -8.82 -8.26 6.45
N CYS A 215 -7.50 -8.44 6.49
CA CYS A 215 -6.75 -9.18 5.45
C CYS A 215 -7.08 -10.67 5.37
N LEU A 216 -7.85 -11.20 6.33
CA LEU A 216 -8.27 -12.61 6.42
C LEU A 216 -7.13 -13.63 6.54
N VAL A 217 -5.88 -13.20 6.73
CA VAL A 217 -4.71 -14.10 6.84
C VAL A 217 -4.86 -15.15 7.95
N TYR A 218 -5.63 -14.85 9.00
CA TYR A 218 -5.92 -15.77 10.09
C TYR A 218 -6.70 -17.02 9.65
N LYS A 219 -7.29 -17.00 8.45
CA LYS A 219 -7.96 -18.17 7.88
C LYS A 219 -6.99 -19.17 7.26
N CYS A 220 -5.76 -18.74 6.95
CA CYS A 220 -4.73 -19.68 6.47
C CYS A 220 -4.24 -20.53 7.64
N GLU A 221 -3.86 -21.76 7.35
CA GLU A 221 -3.46 -22.73 8.37
C GLU A 221 -2.30 -22.20 9.25
N GLY A 222 -2.44 -22.34 10.57
CA GLY A 222 -1.44 -21.92 11.55
C GLY A 222 -1.29 -20.40 11.74
N ARG A 223 -2.06 -19.57 11.03
CA ARG A 223 -1.97 -18.10 11.12
C ARG A 223 -2.91 -17.54 12.19
N LYS A 224 -2.51 -16.41 12.76
CA LYS A 224 -3.27 -15.67 13.78
C LYS A 224 -3.79 -14.35 13.22
N LEU A 225 -4.73 -13.74 13.93
CA LEU A 225 -5.15 -12.36 13.68
C LEU A 225 -3.93 -11.42 13.81
N CYS A 226 -3.82 -10.46 12.90
CA CYS A 226 -2.82 -9.39 12.98
C CYS A 226 -3.10 -8.50 14.20
N ALA A 227 -2.06 -7.91 14.78
CA ALA A 227 -2.18 -7.02 15.95
C ALA A 227 -3.10 -5.80 15.70
N ASP A 228 -3.17 -5.33 14.46
CA ASP A 228 -3.99 -4.20 14.01
C ASP A 228 -5.36 -4.64 13.45
N CYS A 229 -5.74 -5.91 13.59
CA CYS A 229 -6.94 -6.45 12.95
C CYS A 229 -8.22 -5.99 13.66
N PRO A 230 -9.28 -5.55 12.92
CA PRO A 230 -10.55 -5.14 13.52
C PRO A 230 -11.32 -6.29 14.19
N ARG A 231 -10.92 -7.54 13.92
CA ARG A 231 -11.55 -8.72 14.50
C ARG A 231 -11.02 -9.07 15.89
N LEU A 232 -9.90 -8.48 16.33
CA LEU A 232 -9.39 -8.64 17.69
C LEU A 232 -10.30 -7.90 18.68
N GLU A 233 -10.57 -8.54 19.82
CA GLU A 233 -11.52 -8.01 20.82
C GLU A 233 -11.06 -6.67 21.40
N GLU A 234 -9.78 -6.55 21.76
CA GLU A 234 -9.19 -5.28 22.23
C GLU A 234 -9.35 -4.13 21.21
N ASN A 235 -9.25 -4.43 19.92
CA ASN A 235 -9.38 -3.45 18.86
C ASN A 235 -10.84 -3.04 18.65
N ARG A 236 -11.80 -3.96 18.81
CA ARG A 236 -13.23 -3.61 18.80
C ARG A 236 -13.60 -2.66 19.92
N GLN A 237 -13.07 -2.89 21.12
CA GLN A 237 -13.28 -2.00 22.27
C GLN A 237 -12.67 -0.63 22.04
N LEU A 238 -11.49 -0.56 21.41
CA LEU A 238 -10.86 0.71 21.07
C LEU A 238 -11.67 1.50 20.03
N MET A 239 -12.23 0.81 19.03
CA MET A 239 -13.08 1.43 18.00
C MET A 239 -14.43 1.93 18.57
N SER A 240 -15.02 1.25 19.56
CA SER A 240 -16.33 1.60 20.13
C SER A 240 -16.28 2.74 21.15
N LYS A 241 -15.17 2.90 21.88
CA LYS A 241 -15.00 3.94 22.92
C LYS A 241 -15.11 5.38 22.39
N LYS A 242 -15.00 5.61 21.09
CA LYS A 242 -15.02 6.96 20.47
C LYS A 242 -16.38 7.39 19.89
N VAL A 243 -17.46 6.61 20.06
CA VAL A 243 -18.83 7.01 19.63
C VAL A 243 -19.52 7.91 20.68
N LEU A 244 -18.92 8.07 21.86
CA LEU A 244 -19.42 8.89 22.96
C LEU A 244 -18.45 10.05 23.21
N ASN A 245 -18.50 11.08 22.36
CA ASN A 245 -18.07 12.46 22.65
C ASN A 245 -18.69 13.39 21.63
#